data_AF-A0A8E7UYF7-F1
#
_entry.id   AF-A0A8E7UYF7-F1
#
_cell.length_a   1.000
_cell.length_b   1.000
_cell.length_c   1.000
_cell.angle_alpha   90.00
_cell.angle_beta   90.00
_cell.angle_gamma   90.00
#
_symmetry.space_group_name_H-M   'P 1'
#
loop_
_entity.id
_entity.type
_entity.pdbx_description
1 polymer ?
#
loop_
_entity_poly.entity_id
_entity_poly.type
_entity_poly.pdbx_seq_one_letter_code
_entity_poly.pdbx_strand_id
1 'polypeptide(L)' 'MEEVKLYVELVGVDPASGADIRIARRESTSWHKDIVAELINQVLDGGALH' A
#
# COMPACT_ATOMS: atom_id res chain seq x y z
N MET A 1 19.89 7.67 -5.44
CA MET A 1 18.50 7.61 -4.96
C MET A 1 18.20 6.14 -4.80
N GLU A 2 17.81 5.70 -3.61
CA GLU A 2 17.45 4.30 -3.39
C GLU A 2 16.19 4.01 -4.21
N GLU A 3 16.19 2.98 -5.05
CA GLU A 3 14.99 2.54 -5.76
C GLU A 3 14.02 1.96 -4.74
N VAL A 4 13.05 2.77 -4.34
CA VAL A 4 12.01 2.39 -3.39
C VAL A 4 11.05 1.45 -4.10
N LYS A 5 11.23 0.12 -3.93
CA LYS A 5 10.29 -0.87 -4.46
C LYS A 5 9.06 -0.96 -3.58
N LEU A 6 7.94 -0.55 -4.16
CA LEU A 6 6.63 -0.48 -3.53
C LEU A 6 5.68 -1.44 -4.21
N TYR A 7 4.92 -2.17 -3.40
CA TYR A 7 3.97 -3.15 -3.89
C TYR A 7 2.64 -2.93 -3.19
N VAL A 8 1.58 -2.75 -3.97
CA VAL A 8 0.20 -2.82 -3.49
C VAL A 8 -0.43 -4.03 -4.14
N GLU A 9 -0.86 -5.00 -3.33
CA GLU A 9 -1.43 -6.26 -3.80
C GLU A 9 -2.84 -6.47 -3.24
N LEU A 10 -3.78 -6.86 -4.09
CA LEU A 10 -5.10 -7.33 -3.67
C LEU A 10 -4.93 -8.75 -3.09
N VAL A 11 -5.19 -8.88 -1.80
CA VAL A 11 -5.01 -10.16 -1.08
C VAL A 11 -6.33 -10.87 -0.81
N GLY A 12 -7.45 -10.19 -1.06
CA GLY A 12 -8.77 -10.78 -0.91
C GLY A 12 -9.88 -9.75 -1.04
N VAL A 13 -11.09 -10.23 -0.81
CA VAL A 13 -12.31 -9.43 -0.77
C VAL A 13 -13.01 -9.76 0.53
N ASP A 14 -13.43 -8.73 1.27
CA ASP A 14 -14.23 -8.90 2.47
C ASP A 14 -15.58 -9.54 2.10
N PRO A 15 -15.92 -10.73 2.64
CA PRO A 15 -17.11 -11.45 2.22
C PRO A 15 -18.42 -10.82 2.70
N ALA A 16 -18.38 -9.90 3.68
CA ALA A 16 -19.57 -9.25 4.22
C ALA A 16 -19.96 -7.99 3.41
N SER A 17 -18.98 -7.22 2.98
CA SER A 17 -19.16 -5.93 2.31
C SER A 17 -18.81 -5.95 0.82
N GLY A 18 -18.08 -6.97 0.35
CA GLY A 18 -17.52 -7.01 -1.00
C GLY A 18 -16.35 -6.05 -1.20
N ALA A 19 -15.80 -5.47 -0.12
CA ALA A 19 -14.71 -4.53 -0.22
C ALA A 19 -13.37 -5.22 -0.53
N ASP A 20 -12.59 -4.64 -1.42
CA ASP A 20 -11.24 -5.09 -1.72
C ASP A 20 -10.32 -4.92 -0.50
N ILE A 21 -9.61 -6.00 -0.14
CA ILE A 21 -8.58 -5.99 0.89
C ILE A 21 -7.22 -5.94 0.18
N ARG A 22 -6.53 -4.81 0.32
CA ARG A 22 -5.20 -4.59 -0.28
C ARG A 22 -4.13 -4.45 0.80
N ILE A 23 -2.93 -4.97 0.53
CA ILE A 23 -1.75 -4.78 1.37
C ILE A 23 -0.73 -3.94 0.61
N ALA A 24 -0.33 -2.80 1.19
CA ALA A 24 0.81 -2.03 0.74
C ALA A 24 2.06 -2.42 1.52
N ARG A 25 3.15 -2.73 0.82
CA ARG A 25 4.46 -3.04 1.39
C ARG A 25 5.56 -2.31 0.66
N ARG A 26 6.60 -1.94 1.42
CA ARG A 26 7.84 -1.36 0.94
C ARG A 26 8.99 -2.24 1.37
N GLU A 27 9.85 -2.62 0.43
CA GLU A 27 11.15 -3.17 0.80
C GLU A 27 12.06 -2.00 1.23
N SER A 28 12.50 -2.02 2.48
CA SER A 28 13.38 -0.99 3.04
C SER A 28 14.42 -1.65 3.93
N THR A 29 15.68 -1.25 3.78
CA THR A 29 16.77 -1.70 4.66
C THR A 29 16.82 -0.88 5.95
N SER A 30 16.08 0.23 6.00
CA SER A 30 16.07 1.19 7.12
C SER A 30 14.66 1.69 7.42
N TRP A 31 14.41 1.99 8.70
CA TRP A 31 13.20 2.66 9.15
C TRP A 31 13.34 4.17 9.01
N HIS A 32 12.42 4.82 8.31
CA HIS A 32 12.32 6.27 8.24
C HIS A 32 10.95 6.74 8.74
N LYS A 33 10.93 7.90 9.40
CA LYS A 33 9.75 8.42 10.13
C LYS A 33 8.50 8.56 9.26
N ASP A 34 8.68 8.77 7.95
CA ASP A 34 7.60 9.05 6.99
C ASP A 34 7.09 7.78 6.28
N ILE A 35 7.65 6.60 6.59
CA ILE A 35 7.34 5.34 5.89
C ILE A 35 5.84 4.97 5.93
N VAL A 36 5.19 5.24 7.06
CA VAL A 36 3.76 4.93 7.24
C VAL A 36 2.90 5.86 6.38
N ALA A 37 3.23 7.16 6.34
CA ALA A 37 2.49 8.13 5.55
C ALA A 37 2.63 7.84 4.04
N GLU A 38 3.82 7.46 3.59
CA GLU A 38 4.04 7.06 2.20
C GLU A 38 3.23 5.81 1.81
N LEU A 39 3.16 4.80 2.67
CA LEU A 39 2.36 3.59 2.43
C LEU A 39 0.85 3.90 2.38
N ILE A 40 0.34 4.73 3.28
CA ILE A 40 -1.07 5.13 3.30
C ILE A 40 -1.43 5.91 2.03
N ASN A 41 -0.63 6.91 1.67
CA ASN A 41 -0.88 7.73 0.49
C ASN A 41 -0.92 6.88 -0.79
N GLN A 42 -0.13 5.81 -0.87
CA GLN A 42 -0.16 4.90 -2.02
C GLN A 42 -1.43 4.06 -2.10
N VAL A 43 -1.93 3.54 -0.96
CA VAL A 43 -3.21 2.82 -0.96
C VAL A 43 -4.34 3.74 -1.41
N LEU A 44 -4.30 5.01 -0.97
CA LEU A 44 -5.30 6.01 -1.33
C LEU A 44 -5.20 6.44 -2.80
N ASP A 45 -3.98 6.67 -3.30
CA ASP A 45 -3.74 7.06 -4.70
C ASP A 45 -4.15 5.94 -5.68
N GLY A 46 -3.81 4.68 -5.36
CA GLY A 46 -4.23 3.52 -6.15
C GLY A 46 -5.73 3.21 -6.10
N GLY A 47 -6.48 3.78 -5.15
CA GLY A 47 -7.92 3.67 -5.04
C GLY A 47 -8.71 4.83 -5.65
N ALA A 48 -8.06 5.94 -6.02
CA ALA A 48 -8.71 7.16 -6.52
C ALA A 48 -8.98 7.15 -8.05
N LEU A 49 -8.52 6.11 -8.76
CA LEU A 49 -8.72 5.93 -10.20
C LEU A 49 -9.49 4.62 -10.48
N HIS A 50 -10.72 4.52 -9.97
CA HIS A 50 -11.76 3.69 -10.57
C HIS A 50 -13.16 4.20 -10.22
#